data_AF-A0A957VAN9-F1
#
_entry.id   AF-A0A957VAN9-F1
#
_cell.length_a   1.000
_cell.length_b   1.000
_cell.length_c   1.000
_cell.angle_alpha   90.00
_cell.angle_beta   90.00
_cell.angle_gamma   90.00
#
_symmetry.space_group_name_H-M   'P 1'
#
loop_
_entity.id
_entity.type
_entity.pdbx_description
1 polymer ?
#
loop_
_entity_poly.entity_id
_entity_poly.type
_entity_poly.pdbx_seq_one_letter_code
_entity_poly.pdbx_strand_id
1 'polypeptide(L)'
;MKKKKPASKTPLAQFVAIIALSISIFLTIDLGRRAAANYRVQREADRLSQEVTLAQQEQQALLARRDYVASDLYVEEVARQDLKWARPDETVMVVMATPIATTDTPAATVSAEISLPAAQSPAEAWWILFFGATPYPAYLEILP
;
A
#
# COMPACT_ATOMS: atom_id res chain seq x y z
N MET A 1 -49.81 -19.84 47.47
CA MET A 1 -48.88 -20.52 46.52
C MET A 1 -47.44 -20.18 46.89
N LYS A 2 -46.66 -21.12 47.42
CA LYS A 2 -45.25 -20.89 47.81
C LYS A 2 -44.32 -21.36 46.68
N LYS A 3 -43.70 -20.42 45.95
CA LYS A 3 -42.67 -20.74 44.95
C LYS A 3 -41.36 -21.07 45.67
N LYS A 4 -40.97 -22.35 45.69
CA LYS A 4 -39.64 -22.79 46.16
C LYS A 4 -38.59 -22.30 45.15
N LYS A 5 -37.66 -21.45 45.59
CA LYS A 5 -36.44 -21.15 44.84
C LYS A 5 -35.53 -22.40 44.90
N PRO A 6 -34.99 -22.89 43.77
CA PRO A 6 -34.10 -24.04 43.80
C PRO A 6 -32.80 -23.61 44.49
N ALA A 7 -32.49 -24.27 45.60
CA ALA A 7 -31.22 -24.12 46.29
C ALA A 7 -30.11 -24.69 45.39
N SER A 8 -29.24 -23.83 44.87
CA SER A 8 -28.03 -24.28 44.15
C SER A 8 -27.06 -24.89 45.14
N LYS A 9 -27.25 -26.17 45.45
CA LYS A 9 -26.28 -27.00 46.18
C LYS A 9 -25.49 -27.85 45.19
N THR A 10 -24.56 -27.24 44.48
CA THR A 10 -23.48 -27.99 43.84
C THR A 10 -22.17 -27.21 44.01
N PRO A 11 -21.61 -27.17 45.23
CA PRO A 11 -20.28 -26.60 45.47
C PRO A 11 -19.22 -27.20 44.55
N LEU A 12 -19.42 -28.45 44.11
CA LEU A 12 -18.59 -29.12 43.10
C LEU A 12 -18.66 -28.43 41.72
N ALA A 13 -19.86 -28.08 41.24
CA ALA A 13 -20.01 -27.41 39.95
C ALA A 13 -19.41 -26.00 39.97
N GLN A 14 -19.53 -25.30 41.11
CA GLN A 14 -18.90 -23.99 41.30
C GLN A 14 -17.37 -24.11 41.33
N PHE A 15 -16.81 -25.14 41.98
CA PHE A 15 -15.37 -25.42 41.95
C PHE A 15 -14.87 -25.71 40.54
N VAL A 16 -15.58 -26.57 39.79
CA VAL A 16 -15.24 -26.90 38.40
C VAL A 16 -15.32 -25.65 37.51
N ALA A 17 -16.33 -24.79 37.69
CA ALA A 17 -16.46 -23.55 36.94
C ALA A 17 -15.28 -22.59 37.22
N ILE A 18 -14.86 -22.46 38.48
CA ILE A 18 -13.70 -21.63 38.85
C ILE A 18 -12.41 -22.18 38.23
N ILE A 19 -12.21 -23.50 38.29
CA ILE A 19 -11.05 -24.16 37.67
C ILE A 19 -11.04 -23.95 36.15
N ALA A 20 -12.17 -24.20 35.49
CA ALA A 20 -12.31 -24.02 34.05
C ALA A 20 -12.07 -22.55 33.63
N LEU A 21 -12.61 -21.60 34.41
CA LEU A 21 -12.37 -20.17 34.17
C LEU A 21 -10.89 -19.81 34.34
N SER A 22 -10.24 -20.33 35.40
CA SER A 22 -8.82 -20.11 35.65
C SER A 22 -7.96 -20.67 34.52
N ILE A 23 -8.24 -21.90 34.06
CA ILE A 23 -7.55 -22.51 32.91
C ILE A 23 -7.78 -21.69 31.65
N SER A 24 -9.01 -21.23 31.39
CA SER A 24 -9.33 -20.43 30.21
C SER A 24 -8.59 -19.10 30.18
N ILE A 25 -8.51 -18.40 31.32
CA ILE A 25 -7.73 -17.17 31.48
C ILE A 25 -6.24 -17.44 31.25
N PHE A 26 -5.73 -18.52 31.85
CA PHE A 26 -4.32 -18.90 31.70
C PHE A 26 -3.97 -19.21 30.24
N LEU A 27 -4.82 -19.98 29.54
CA LEU A 27 -4.66 -20.27 28.12
C LEU A 27 -4.66 -19.00 27.29
N THR A 28 -5.60 -18.09 27.54
CA THR A 28 -5.72 -16.84 26.78
C THR A 28 -4.45 -15.99 26.90
N ILE A 29 -3.87 -15.93 28.10
CA ILE A 29 -2.61 -15.21 28.35
C ILE A 29 -1.43 -15.89 27.63
N ASP A 30 -1.33 -17.21 27.70
CA ASP A 30 -0.23 -17.96 27.06
C ASP A 30 -0.30 -17.91 25.53
N LEU A 31 -1.49 -18.10 24.97
CA LEU A 31 -1.77 -17.95 23.53
C LEU A 31 -1.49 -16.51 23.08
N GLY A 32 -1.92 -15.51 23.86
CA GLY A 32 -1.63 -14.11 23.57
C GLY A 32 -0.13 -13.81 23.55
N ARG A 33 0.63 -14.35 24.51
CA ARG A 33 2.10 -14.22 24.57
C ARG A 33 2.79 -14.93 23.40
N ARG A 34 2.39 -16.15 23.05
CA ARG A 34 2.94 -16.90 21.91
C ARG A 34 2.59 -16.23 20.57
N ALA A 35 1.37 -15.74 20.41
CA ALA A 35 0.96 -14.99 19.23
C ALA A 35 1.79 -13.70 19.06
N ALA A 36 2.01 -12.96 20.15
CA ALA A 36 2.85 -11.77 20.13
C ALA A 36 4.32 -12.07 19.79
N ALA A 37 4.87 -13.16 20.31
CA ALA A 37 6.23 -13.60 19.99
C ALA A 37 6.38 -13.99 18.51
N ASN A 38 5.43 -14.77 17.97
CA ASN A 38 5.41 -15.12 16.55
C ASN A 38 5.27 -13.88 15.66
N TYR A 39 4.45 -12.90 16.05
CA TYR A 39 4.27 -11.69 15.25
C TYR A 39 5.56 -10.86 15.13
N ARG A 40 6.38 -10.82 16.19
CA ARG A 40 7.67 -10.13 16.16
C ARG A 40 8.67 -10.83 15.24
N VAL A 41 8.79 -12.15 15.35
CA VAL A 41 9.68 -12.95 14.50
C VAL A 41 9.27 -12.83 13.04
N GLN A 42 7.95 -12.87 12.76
CA GLN A 42 7.44 -12.75 11.40
C GLN A 42 7.74 -11.37 10.81
N ARG A 43 7.56 -10.28 11.58
CA ARG A 43 7.92 -8.93 11.12
C ARG A 43 9.42 -8.78 10.81
N GLU A 44 10.27 -9.37 11.64
CA GLU A 44 11.72 -9.33 11.44
C GLU A 44 12.11 -10.11 10.18
N ALA A 45 11.50 -11.28 9.95
CA ALA A 45 11.68 -12.05 8.72
C ALA A 45 11.18 -11.30 7.47
N ASP A 46 9.98 -10.72 7.54
CA ASP A 46 9.39 -9.94 6.45
C ASP A 46 10.27 -8.73 6.11
N ARG A 47 10.77 -8.01 7.12
CA ARG A 47 11.69 -6.89 6.92
C ARG A 47 12.97 -7.34 6.21
N LEU A 48 13.61 -8.41 6.68
CA LEU A 48 14.83 -8.94 6.05
C LEU A 48 14.58 -9.38 4.61
N SER A 49 13.42 -10.01 4.35
CA SER A 49 13.05 -10.44 3.00
C SER A 49 12.88 -9.26 2.03
N GLN A 50 12.35 -8.13 2.52
CA GLN A 50 12.21 -6.90 1.74
C GLN A 50 13.58 -6.29 1.46
N GLU A 51 14.46 -6.20 2.45
CA GLU A 51 15.83 -5.69 2.29
C GLU A 51 16.62 -6.53 1.25
N VAL A 52 16.50 -7.86 1.29
CA VAL A 52 17.12 -8.75 0.30
C VAL A 52 16.55 -8.52 -1.10
N THR A 53 15.23 -8.38 -1.21
CA THR A 53 14.57 -8.17 -2.51
C THR A 53 15.01 -6.85 -3.15
N LEU A 54 15.09 -5.77 -2.37
CA LEU A 54 15.58 -4.47 -2.84
C LEU A 54 17.03 -4.54 -3.28
N ALA A 55 17.90 -5.18 -2.48
CA ALA A 55 19.31 -5.34 -2.82
C ALA A 55 19.51 -6.15 -4.12
N GLN A 56 18.70 -7.20 -4.34
CA GLN A 56 18.75 -7.99 -5.58
C GLN A 56 18.30 -7.19 -6.80
N GLN A 57 17.25 -6.37 -6.67
CA GLN A 57 16.79 -5.48 -7.75
C GLN A 57 17.86 -4.45 -8.10
N GLU A 58 18.49 -3.84 -7.09
CA GLU A 58 19.58 -2.89 -7.29
C GLU A 58 20.77 -3.55 -7.97
N GLN A 59 21.17 -4.74 -7.53
CA GLN A 59 22.23 -5.51 -8.17
C GLN A 59 21.91 -5.78 -9.65
N GLN A 60 20.69 -6.22 -9.98
CA GLN A 60 20.29 -6.46 -11.36
C GLN A 60 20.33 -5.19 -12.21
N ALA A 61 19.86 -4.06 -11.66
CA ALA A 61 19.90 -2.78 -12.36
C ALA A 61 21.34 -2.33 -12.63
N LEU A 62 22.24 -2.50 -11.65
CA LEU A 62 23.66 -2.17 -11.79
C LEU A 62 24.36 -3.07 -12.81
N LEU A 63 24.06 -4.37 -12.81
CA LEU A 63 24.58 -5.30 -13.81
C LEU A 63 24.11 -4.94 -15.22
N ALA A 64 22.82 -4.68 -15.39
CA ALA A 64 22.27 -4.25 -16.68
C ALA A 64 22.92 -2.94 -17.16
N ARG A 65 23.15 -1.98 -16.25
CA ARG A 65 23.83 -0.73 -16.58
C ARG A 65 25.28 -0.96 -16.97
N ARG A 66 26.00 -1.81 -16.24
CA ARG A 66 27.38 -2.18 -16.56
C ARG A 66 27.45 -2.81 -17.95
N ASP A 67 26.56 -3.75 -18.24
CA ASP A 67 26.54 -4.46 -19.52
C ASP A 67 26.18 -3.52 -20.68
N TYR A 68 25.28 -2.57 -20.47
CA TYR A 68 24.99 -1.51 -21.44
C TYR A 68 26.23 -0.65 -21.74
N VAL A 69 26.90 -0.15 -20.70
CA VAL A 69 28.10 0.69 -20.84
C VAL A 69 29.25 -0.07 -21.49
N ALA A 70 29.34 -1.39 -21.26
CA ALA A 70 30.34 -2.25 -21.88
C ALA A 70 30.01 -2.63 -23.33
N SER A 71 28.81 -2.31 -23.83
CA SER A 71 28.38 -2.67 -25.18
C SER A 71 28.84 -1.67 -26.25
N ASP A 72 28.98 -2.16 -27.48
CA ASP A 72 29.35 -1.33 -28.63
C ASP A 72 28.30 -0.23 -28.92
N LEU A 73 27.03 -0.46 -28.58
CA LEU A 73 25.97 0.54 -28.74
C LEU A 73 26.23 1.81 -27.93
N TYR A 74 26.75 1.65 -26.71
CA TYR A 74 27.11 2.79 -25.88
C TYR A 74 28.30 3.56 -26.46
N VAL A 75 29.28 2.84 -27.03
CA VAL A 75 30.42 3.45 -27.73
C VAL A 75 29.95 4.26 -28.94
N GLU A 76 29.02 3.73 -29.74
CA GLU A 76 28.43 4.44 -30.88
C GLU A 76 27.63 5.67 -30.44
N GLU A 77 26.87 5.57 -29.35
CA GLU A 77 26.10 6.69 -28.80
C GLU A 77 27.02 7.84 -28.35
N VAL A 78 28.07 7.53 -27.58
CA VAL A 78 29.08 8.51 -27.14
C VAL A 78 29.84 9.08 -28.34
N ALA A 79 30.22 8.26 -29.31
CA ALA A 79 30.89 8.71 -30.52
C ALA A 79 30.04 9.75 -31.29
N ARG A 80 28.74 9.49 -31.44
CA ARG A 80 27.82 10.41 -32.15
C ARG A 80 27.45 11.64 -31.32
N GLN A 81 27.18 11.49 -30.02
CA GLN A 81 26.67 12.56 -29.17
C GLN A 81 27.77 13.50 -28.69
N ASP A 82 28.87 12.95 -28.16
CA ASP A 82 29.91 13.74 -27.50
C ASP A 82 31.06 14.08 -28.45
N LEU A 83 31.48 13.09 -29.24
CA LEU A 83 32.64 13.26 -30.14
C LEU A 83 32.24 13.77 -31.53
N LYS A 84 30.93 13.77 -31.87
CA LYS A 84 30.39 14.08 -33.21
C LYS A 84 31.06 13.28 -34.33
N TRP A 85 31.50 12.06 -34.01
CA TRP A 85 32.10 11.13 -34.94
C TRP A 85 30.99 10.32 -35.64
N ALA A 86 31.22 10.04 -36.91
CA ALA A 86 30.40 9.17 -37.72
C ALA A 86 31.28 8.08 -38.33
N ARG A 87 30.67 6.95 -38.70
CA ARG A 87 31.42 5.87 -39.35
C ARG A 87 31.98 6.35 -40.70
N PRO A 88 33.09 5.77 -41.20
CA PRO A 88 33.70 6.19 -42.47
C PRO A 88 32.75 6.14 -43.67
N ASP A 89 31.69 5.33 -43.60
CA ASP A 89 30.65 5.13 -44.61
C ASP A 89 29.37 5.98 -44.36
N GLU A 90 29.32 6.81 -43.32
CA GLU A 90 28.16 7.65 -42.96
C GLU A 90 28.37 9.13 -43.35
N THR A 91 27.32 9.81 -43.83
CA THR A 91 27.34 11.26 -44.15
C THR A 91 26.70 12.08 -43.02
N VAL A 92 27.49 12.95 -42.37
CA VAL A 92 26.99 13.85 -41.31
C VAL A 92 26.28 15.06 -41.92
N MET A 93 24.97 15.18 -41.74
CA MET A 93 24.20 16.38 -42.09
C MET A 93 24.02 17.29 -40.87
N VAL A 94 24.43 18.55 -40.98
CA VAL A 94 24.15 19.59 -39.98
C VAL A 94 22.98 20.43 -40.46
N VAL A 95 21.84 20.32 -39.79
CA VAL A 95 20.67 21.16 -40.08
C VAL A 95 20.88 22.53 -39.45
N MET A 96 21.03 23.56 -40.27
CA MET A 96 21.00 24.94 -39.80
C MET A 96 19.55 25.35 -39.51
N ALA A 97 19.31 25.92 -38.33
CA ALA A 97 17.99 26.42 -37.97
C ALA A 97 17.55 27.49 -38.98
N THR A 98 16.47 27.21 -39.70
CA THR A 98 15.75 28.23 -40.46
C THR A 98 14.93 29.05 -39.46
N PRO A 99 14.94 30.39 -39.48
CA PRO A 99 14.17 31.18 -38.54
C PRO A 99 12.67 30.86 -38.68
N ILE A 100 12.11 30.27 -37.62
CA ILE A 100 10.69 29.99 -37.45
C ILE A 100 9.97 31.29 -37.08
N ALA A 101 8.98 31.68 -37.89
CA ALA A 101 8.03 32.71 -37.52
C ALA A 101 7.12 32.16 -36.41
N THR A 102 7.14 32.81 -35.24
CA THR A 102 6.26 32.52 -34.11
C THR A 102 4.81 32.66 -34.55
N THR A 103 4.05 31.57 -34.51
CA THR A 103 2.59 31.64 -34.69
C THR A 103 1.97 31.46 -33.31
N ASP A 104 1.48 32.55 -32.74
CA ASP A 104 0.73 32.57 -31.49
C ASP A 104 -0.54 31.72 -31.64
N THR A 105 -0.60 30.61 -30.91
CA THR A 105 -1.83 29.83 -30.74
C THR A 105 -2.44 30.23 -29.39
N PRO A 106 -3.69 30.75 -29.34
CA PRO A 106 -4.34 31.05 -28.07
C PRO A 106 -4.71 29.74 -27.36
N ALA A 107 -4.21 29.57 -26.13
CA ALA A 107 -4.64 28.49 -25.25
C ALA A 107 -6.07 28.74 -24.78
N ALA A 108 -7.00 27.85 -25.15
CA ALA A 108 -8.34 27.82 -24.58
C ALA A 108 -8.27 27.27 -23.15
N THR A 109 -8.58 28.11 -22.17
CA THR A 109 -8.78 27.71 -20.77
C THR A 109 -10.09 26.94 -20.65
N VAL A 110 -10.01 25.62 -20.41
CA VAL A 110 -11.16 24.84 -19.96
C VAL A 110 -11.10 24.79 -18.43
N SER A 111 -12.05 25.47 -17.79
CA SER A 111 -12.25 25.41 -16.35
C SER A 111 -12.97 24.09 -16.03
N ALA A 112 -12.28 23.16 -15.37
CA ALA A 112 -12.91 21.97 -14.82
C ALA A 112 -13.56 22.32 -13.47
N GLU A 113 -14.89 22.27 -13.40
CA GLU A 113 -15.61 22.33 -12.13
C GLU A 113 -15.26 21.08 -11.30
N ILE A 114 -14.50 21.28 -10.24
CA ILE A 114 -14.22 20.25 -9.24
C ILE A 114 -15.47 20.16 -8.36
N SER A 115 -16.31 19.13 -8.57
CA SER A 115 -17.35 18.76 -7.62
C SER A 115 -16.68 18.18 -6.36
N LEU A 116 -16.74 18.91 -5.25
CA LEU A 116 -16.32 18.39 -3.94
C LEU A 116 -17.30 17.28 -3.51
N PRO A 117 -16.81 16.10 -3.08
CA PRO A 117 -17.69 15.11 -2.46
C PRO A 117 -18.29 15.68 -1.17
N ALA A 118 -19.57 15.41 -0.94
CA ALA A 118 -20.28 15.80 0.28
C ALA A 118 -19.50 15.36 1.53
N ALA A 119 -19.37 16.28 2.50
CA ALA A 119 -18.62 16.05 3.72
C ALA A 119 -19.24 14.90 4.54
N GLN A 120 -18.57 13.74 4.58
CA GLN A 120 -18.95 12.63 5.45
C GLN A 120 -18.71 13.02 6.90
N SER A 121 -19.66 12.74 7.79
CA SER A 121 -19.47 12.99 9.21
C SER A 121 -18.40 12.04 9.79
N PRO A 122 -17.63 12.45 10.81
CA PRO A 122 -16.60 11.57 11.40
C PRO A 122 -17.15 10.22 11.86
N ALA A 123 -18.39 10.18 12.35
CA ALA A 123 -19.05 8.95 12.79
C ALA A 123 -19.33 7.97 11.63
N GLU A 124 -19.73 8.46 10.46
CA GLU A 124 -19.95 7.62 9.27
C GLU A 124 -18.64 7.04 8.75
N ALA A 125 -17.55 7.82 8.79
CA ALA A 125 -16.22 7.35 8.40
C ALA A 125 -15.74 6.19 9.29
N TRP A 126 -15.93 6.30 10.61
CA TRP A 126 -15.64 5.22 11.54
C TRP A 126 -16.50 3.98 11.27
N TRP A 127 -17.78 4.17 10.97
CA TRP A 127 -18.69 3.06 10.72
C TRP A 127 -18.33 2.28 9.46
N ILE A 128 -18.02 2.97 8.37
CA ILE A 128 -17.58 2.36 7.10
C ILE A 128 -16.29 1.56 7.32
N LEU A 129 -15.36 2.07 8.13
CA LEU A 129 -14.10 1.37 8.43
C LEU A 129 -14.32 0.00 9.07
N PHE A 130 -15.28 -0.12 9.98
CA PHE A 130 -15.54 -1.36 10.72
C PHE A 130 -16.55 -2.30 10.05
N PHE A 131 -17.51 -1.76 9.29
CA PHE A 131 -18.65 -2.53 8.79
C PHE A 131 -18.84 -2.49 7.27
N GLY A 132 -18.08 -1.66 6.53
CA GLY A 132 -18.09 -1.62 5.07
C GLY A 132 -19.39 -1.14 4.41
N ALA A 133 -20.34 -0.61 5.19
CA ALA A 133 -21.63 -0.11 4.71
C ALA A 133 -22.05 1.13 5.50
N THR A 134 -22.88 2.00 4.91
CA THR A 134 -23.45 3.14 5.66
C THR A 134 -24.57 2.65 6.59
N PRO A 135 -24.63 3.15 7.84
CA PRO A 135 -25.65 2.72 8.81
C PRO A 135 -27.06 3.20 8.46
N TYR A 136 -27.18 4.28 7.67
CA TYR A 136 -28.46 4.82 7.21
C TYR A 136 -28.54 4.78 5.69
N PRO A 137 -29.54 4.12 5.09
CA PRO A 137 -29.89 4.39 3.70
C PRO A 137 -30.52 5.79 3.64
N ALA A 138 -30.18 6.56 2.60
CA ALA A 138 -30.52 7.98 2.41
C ALA A 138 -32.02 8.30 2.22
N TYR A 139 -32.94 7.53 2.84
CA TYR A 139 -34.39 7.61 2.64
C TYR A 139 -35.16 8.32 3.77
N LEU A 140 -34.49 9.04 4.68
CA LEU A 140 -35.18 9.73 5.79
C LEU A 140 -35.16 11.28 5.71
N GLU A 141 -34.73 11.87 4.60
CA GLU A 141 -34.90 13.32 4.36
C GLU A 141 -36.09 13.67 3.44
N ILE A 142 -36.94 12.71 3.08
CA ILE A 142 -38.14 12.98 2.28
C ILE A 142 -39.38 12.45 3.00
N LEU A 143 -39.88 13.21 3.99
CA LEU A 143 -41.31 13.44 4.16
C LEU A 143 -41.53 14.77 4.92
N PRO A 144 -42.50 15.59 4.47
CA PRO A 144 -42.76 16.96 4.93
C PRO A 144 -43.37 17.07 6.33
#